data_AF-A0A2C6BPK9-F1
#
_entry.id   AF-A0A2C6BPK9-F1
#
_cell.length_a   1.000
_cell.length_b   1.000
_cell.length_c   1.000
_cell.angle_alpha   90.00
_cell.angle_beta   90.00
_cell.angle_gamma   90.00
#
_symmetry.space_group_name_H-M   'P 1'
#
loop_
_entity.id
_entity.type
_entity.pdbx_description
1 polymer ?
#
loop_
_entity_poly.entity_id
_entity_poly.type
_entity_poly.pdbx_seq_one_letter_code
_entity_poly.pdbx_strand_id
1 'polypeptide(L)'
;MNTYIFDKEKIKNKNLFCLEYYQKEISKEEIKKQYKDREIVVYYGNSYVYFDWYYDERKDEIKEKTKYWKFKNNEYELQDGEYTEVNKNEIFFKPKPITDKPYKWNKKEKEWEIDTEREKELQKEEEEKIVREYFPTIDMLKEEILSDGFEYQGHRQRCREKDMIFIASSIMSLESAEKMFGRKDKIKWAFNDYDYVDLGVEELKTLQLVGTPFFQKVYAVEKILKAKIPFKITKSDYLKILNKIKLQTEMKKIEEIKNDL
;
A
#
# COMPACT_ATOMS: atom_id res chain seq x y z
N MET A 1 36.34 -15.73 -44.19
CA MET A 1 35.13 -16.38 -43.64
C MET A 1 35.47 -17.84 -43.42
N ASN A 2 35.11 -18.42 -42.28
CA ASN A 2 35.38 -19.84 -42.02
C ASN A 2 34.27 -20.70 -42.60
N THR A 3 34.57 -21.97 -42.90
CA THR A 3 33.59 -22.95 -43.38
C THR A 3 33.33 -23.99 -42.29
N TYR A 4 32.05 -24.21 -41.99
CA TYR A 4 31.57 -25.23 -41.07
C TYR A 4 30.64 -26.19 -41.81
N ILE A 5 30.81 -27.49 -41.59
CA ILE A 5 30.04 -28.53 -42.25
C ILE A 5 29.20 -29.25 -41.20
N PHE A 6 27.89 -29.28 -41.39
CA PHE A 6 26.96 -29.93 -40.47
C PHE A 6 26.20 -31.05 -41.16
N ASP A 7 25.84 -32.05 -40.37
CA ASP A 7 24.95 -33.15 -40.77
C ASP A 7 23.49 -32.69 -40.71
N LYS A 8 22.74 -32.82 -41.82
CA LYS A 8 21.36 -32.37 -41.94
C LYS A 8 20.40 -33.13 -41.02
N GLU A 9 20.59 -34.44 -40.82
CA GLU A 9 19.70 -35.21 -39.95
C GLU A 9 19.92 -34.85 -38.48
N LYS A 10 21.18 -34.67 -38.08
CA LYS A 10 21.50 -34.29 -36.69
C LYS A 10 21.00 -32.89 -36.35
N ILE A 11 21.19 -31.91 -37.23
CA ILE A 11 20.75 -30.54 -36.96
C ILE A 11 19.22 -30.42 -36.91
N LYS A 12 18.48 -31.20 -37.72
CA LYS A 12 17.01 -31.30 -37.64
C LYS A 12 16.54 -31.83 -36.29
N ASN A 13 17.27 -32.80 -35.73
CA ASN A 13 17.01 -33.38 -34.41
C ASN A 13 17.54 -32.51 -33.25
N LYS A 14 17.75 -31.20 -33.47
CA LYS A 14 18.29 -30.24 -32.50
C LYS A 14 19.69 -30.59 -31.97
N ASN A 15 20.43 -31.47 -32.65
CA ASN A 15 21.80 -31.84 -32.30
C ASN A 15 22.77 -31.09 -33.22
N LEU A 16 23.32 -29.98 -32.72
CA LEU A 16 24.33 -29.17 -33.41
C LEU A 16 25.69 -29.87 -33.40
N PHE A 17 25.86 -30.84 -34.32
CA PHE A 17 27.11 -31.56 -34.49
C PHE A 17 27.82 -31.10 -35.78
N CYS A 18 28.90 -30.34 -35.61
CA CYS A 18 29.80 -29.98 -36.71
C CYS A 18 30.66 -31.19 -37.08
N LEU A 19 30.60 -31.60 -38.33
CA LEU A 19 31.39 -32.70 -38.88
C LEU A 19 32.83 -32.26 -39.09
N GLU A 20 33.05 -31.06 -39.63
CA GLU A 20 34.37 -30.55 -39.98
C GLU A 20 34.38 -29.02 -40.11
N TYR A 21 35.54 -28.42 -39.85
CA TYR A 21 35.75 -26.97 -39.81
C TYR A 21 37.02 -26.56 -40.56
N TYR A 22 36.94 -25.47 -41.31
CA TYR A 22 38.06 -24.89 -42.04
C TYR A 22 38.20 -23.39 -41.74
N GLN A 23 39.42 -22.95 -41.43
CA GLN A 23 39.80 -21.53 -41.28
C GLN A 23 39.94 -20.79 -42.62
N LYS A 24 39.16 -21.22 -43.62
CA LYS A 24 39.11 -20.63 -44.96
C LYS A 24 37.78 -20.98 -45.60
N GLU A 25 37.40 -20.22 -46.60
CA GLU A 25 36.23 -20.51 -47.41
C GLU A 25 36.55 -21.65 -48.40
N ILE A 26 35.76 -22.71 -48.37
CA ILE A 26 35.85 -23.85 -49.30
C ILE A 26 34.58 -23.92 -50.14
N SER A 27 34.71 -24.24 -51.43
CA SER A 27 33.54 -24.27 -52.32
C SER A 27 32.55 -25.38 -51.91
N LYS A 28 31.23 -25.08 -52.01
CA LYS A 28 30.19 -26.08 -51.72
C LYS A 28 30.34 -27.34 -52.59
N GLU A 29 30.86 -27.20 -53.79
CA GLU A 29 31.04 -28.30 -54.75
C GLU A 29 32.15 -29.27 -54.34
N GLU A 30 33.27 -28.74 -53.82
CA GLU A 30 34.36 -29.54 -53.27
C GLU A 30 33.91 -30.33 -52.04
N ILE A 31 33.20 -29.67 -51.13
CA ILE A 31 32.66 -30.30 -49.92
C ILE A 31 31.64 -31.39 -50.28
N LYS A 32 30.73 -31.11 -51.23
CA LYS A 32 29.77 -32.11 -51.71
C LYS A 32 30.44 -33.32 -52.37
N LYS A 33 31.62 -33.17 -52.99
CA LYS A 33 32.40 -34.28 -53.54
C LYS A 33 33.05 -35.14 -52.45
N GLN A 34 33.42 -34.54 -51.32
CA GLN A 34 34.00 -35.23 -50.17
C GLN A 34 32.94 -35.97 -49.35
N TYR A 35 31.73 -35.42 -49.24
CA TYR A 35 30.61 -35.96 -48.45
C TYR A 35 29.47 -36.50 -49.33
N LYS A 36 29.78 -37.26 -50.38
CA LYS A 36 28.78 -37.76 -51.36
C LYS A 36 27.68 -38.63 -50.74
N ASP A 37 28.02 -39.37 -49.68
CA ASP A 37 27.12 -40.33 -49.05
C ASP A 37 26.36 -39.75 -47.84
N ARG A 38 26.44 -38.43 -47.60
CA ARG A 38 25.80 -37.77 -46.46
C ARG A 38 25.03 -36.52 -46.87
N GLU A 39 23.87 -36.33 -46.24
CA GLU A 39 23.14 -35.08 -46.32
C GLU A 39 23.81 -34.02 -45.44
N ILE A 40 24.52 -33.07 -46.06
CA ILE A 40 25.25 -32.01 -45.36
C ILE A 40 24.73 -30.61 -45.68
N VAL A 41 24.85 -29.70 -44.72
CA VAL A 41 24.66 -28.25 -44.90
C VAL A 41 25.96 -27.52 -44.58
N VAL A 42 26.30 -26.55 -45.42
CA VAL A 42 27.54 -25.75 -45.30
C VAL A 42 27.18 -24.36 -44.80
N TYR A 43 27.78 -23.96 -43.69
CA TYR A 43 27.67 -22.62 -43.14
C TYR A 43 29.00 -21.87 -43.29
N TYR A 44 28.92 -20.64 -43.79
CA TYR A 44 30.05 -19.73 -43.90
C TYR A 44 29.89 -18.62 -42.87
N GLY A 45 30.84 -18.48 -41.96
CA GLY A 45 30.75 -17.48 -40.90
C GLY A 45 32.07 -17.27 -40.17
N ASN A 46 32.13 -16.21 -39.36
CA ASN A 46 33.32 -15.91 -38.57
C ASN A 46 33.32 -16.63 -37.21
N SER A 47 32.18 -17.17 -36.77
CA SER A 47 32.00 -17.87 -35.50
C SER A 47 31.29 -19.22 -35.69
N TYR A 48 31.37 -20.10 -34.69
CA TYR A 48 30.64 -21.37 -34.67
C TYR A 48 29.12 -21.12 -34.54
N VAL A 49 28.31 -22.09 -34.98
CA VAL A 49 26.84 -22.04 -34.90
C VAL A 49 26.40 -22.40 -33.47
N TYR A 50 25.64 -21.52 -32.81
CA TYR A 50 25.19 -21.69 -31.43
C TYR A 50 23.77 -22.28 -31.34
N PHE A 51 23.32 -22.62 -30.13
CA PHE A 51 21.99 -23.20 -29.84
C PHE A 51 20.81 -22.34 -30.33
N ASP A 52 21.04 -21.05 -30.52
CA ASP A 52 20.09 -20.08 -31.05
C ASP A 52 20.01 -20.07 -32.57
N TRP A 53 20.47 -21.12 -33.26
CA TRP A 53 20.42 -21.23 -34.72
C TRP A 53 19.62 -22.47 -35.13
N TYR A 54 19.08 -22.47 -36.35
CA TYR A 54 18.30 -23.56 -36.91
C TYR A 54 18.63 -23.77 -38.39
N TYR A 55 18.33 -24.95 -38.91
CA TYR A 55 18.46 -25.28 -40.33
C TYR A 55 17.13 -25.01 -41.06
N ASP A 56 17.17 -24.14 -42.07
CA ASP A 56 16.04 -23.81 -42.96
C ASP A 56 16.05 -24.73 -44.18
N GLU A 57 15.24 -25.80 -44.14
CA GLU A 57 15.17 -26.81 -45.21
C GLU A 57 14.80 -26.23 -46.58
N ARG A 58 14.02 -25.13 -46.63
CA ARG A 58 13.54 -24.54 -47.88
C ARG A 58 14.64 -23.81 -48.64
N LYS A 59 15.58 -23.23 -47.89
CA LYS A 59 16.68 -22.42 -48.42
C LYS A 59 18.03 -23.13 -48.33
N ASP A 60 18.08 -24.32 -47.73
CA ASP A 60 19.29 -25.12 -47.54
C ASP A 60 20.41 -24.34 -46.81
N GLU A 61 20.04 -23.63 -45.74
CA GLU A 61 20.94 -22.74 -44.99
C GLU A 61 20.71 -22.79 -43.48
N ILE A 62 21.75 -22.45 -42.70
CA ILE A 62 21.67 -22.30 -41.24
C ILE A 62 21.44 -20.83 -40.91
N LYS A 63 20.44 -20.54 -40.08
CA LYS A 63 20.03 -19.19 -39.68
C LYS A 63 19.90 -19.04 -38.18
N GLU A 64 20.15 -17.84 -37.68
CA GLU A 64 19.84 -17.48 -36.30
C GLU A 64 18.31 -17.45 -36.08
N LYS A 65 17.87 -18.04 -34.98
CA LYS A 65 16.50 -18.06 -34.50
C LYS A 65 16.11 -16.65 -34.06
N THR A 66 15.32 -15.97 -34.89
CA THR A 66 14.71 -14.70 -34.47
C THR A 66 13.73 -14.93 -33.31
N LYS A 67 13.43 -13.86 -32.55
CA LYS A 67 12.42 -13.91 -31.48
C LYS A 67 11.06 -14.41 -32.00
N TYR A 68 10.68 -13.99 -33.21
CA TYR A 68 9.48 -14.48 -33.91
C TYR A 68 9.56 -15.97 -34.26
N TRP A 69 10.72 -16.45 -34.73
CA TRP A 69 10.93 -17.88 -34.98
C TRP A 69 10.72 -18.71 -33.71
N LYS A 70 11.26 -18.24 -32.57
CA LYS A 70 11.08 -18.90 -31.27
C LYS A 70 9.60 -18.92 -30.87
N PHE A 71 8.88 -17.82 -31.05
CA PHE A 71 7.43 -17.74 -30.79
C PHE A 71 6.64 -18.74 -31.64
N LYS A 72 6.90 -18.81 -32.94
CA LYS A 72 6.21 -19.74 -33.85
C LYS A 72 6.45 -21.22 -33.52
N ASN A 73 7.61 -21.54 -32.92
CA ASN A 73 7.97 -22.91 -32.53
C ASN A 73 7.65 -23.22 -31.06
N ASN A 74 6.85 -22.40 -30.38
CA ASN A 74 6.52 -22.53 -28.95
C ASN A 74 7.77 -22.55 -28.04
N GLU A 75 8.90 -21.98 -28.50
CA GLU A 75 10.11 -21.75 -27.69
C GLU A 75 10.09 -20.36 -27.03
N TYR A 76 9.02 -19.58 -27.24
CA TYR A 76 8.81 -18.26 -26.65
C TYR A 76 7.32 -17.96 -26.52
N GLU A 77 6.91 -17.34 -25.41
CA GLU A 77 5.57 -16.80 -25.22
C GLU A 77 5.61 -15.28 -25.20
N LEU A 78 4.65 -14.63 -25.86
CA LEU A 78 4.57 -13.16 -25.88
C LEU A 78 4.39 -12.62 -24.46
N GLN A 79 5.32 -11.74 -24.10
CA GLN A 79 5.29 -10.99 -22.84
C GLN A 79 4.35 -9.79 -22.97
N ASP A 80 4.09 -9.14 -21.84
CA ASP A 80 3.25 -7.95 -21.82
C ASP A 80 3.88 -6.82 -22.66
N GLY A 81 3.04 -6.16 -23.45
CA GLY A 81 3.46 -5.18 -24.46
C GLY A 81 3.86 -5.80 -25.80
N GLU A 82 4.01 -7.12 -25.89
CA GLU A 82 4.38 -7.78 -27.15
C GLU A 82 3.17 -8.29 -27.93
N TYR A 83 3.23 -8.13 -29.25
CA TYR A 83 2.19 -8.62 -30.16
C TYR A 83 2.74 -8.95 -31.55
N THR A 84 1.98 -9.74 -32.30
CA THR A 84 2.23 -10.01 -33.72
C THR A 84 1.07 -9.47 -34.58
N GLU A 85 1.36 -9.13 -35.82
CA GLU A 85 0.37 -8.75 -36.81
C GLU A 85 0.20 -9.86 -37.85
N VAL A 86 -1.02 -10.01 -38.37
CA VAL A 86 -1.30 -10.93 -39.46
C VAL A 86 -0.43 -10.52 -40.65
N ASN A 87 0.29 -11.48 -41.24
CA ASN A 87 1.23 -11.29 -42.35
C ASN A 87 2.55 -10.57 -42.03
N LYS A 88 2.87 -10.30 -40.76
CA LYS A 88 4.21 -9.84 -40.35
C LYS A 88 4.95 -10.94 -39.60
N ASN A 89 6.15 -11.27 -40.07
CA ASN A 89 7.02 -12.30 -39.46
C ASN A 89 7.90 -11.72 -38.35
N GLU A 90 7.34 -10.82 -37.54
CA GLU A 90 8.06 -10.04 -36.53
C GLU A 90 7.18 -9.87 -35.28
N ILE A 91 7.84 -9.70 -34.13
CA ILE A 91 7.20 -9.35 -32.86
C ILE A 91 7.37 -7.85 -32.67
N PHE A 92 6.26 -7.16 -32.44
CA PHE A 92 6.21 -5.74 -32.12
C PHE A 92 6.10 -5.54 -30.61
N PHE A 93 6.58 -4.40 -30.13
CA PHE A 93 6.52 -4.03 -28.72
C PHE A 93 5.85 -2.67 -28.56
N LYS A 94 4.81 -2.61 -27.74
CA LYS A 94 4.12 -1.39 -27.30
C LYS A 94 4.56 -1.10 -25.87
N PRO A 95 5.34 -0.03 -25.62
CA PRO A 95 5.84 0.26 -24.29
C PRO A 95 4.70 0.53 -23.33
N LYS A 96 4.89 0.12 -22.07
CA LYS A 96 3.96 0.44 -20.99
C LYS A 96 3.88 1.96 -20.80
N PRO A 97 2.68 2.54 -20.64
CA PRO A 97 2.54 3.97 -20.34
C PRO A 97 3.33 4.36 -19.09
N ILE A 98 4.00 5.52 -19.15
CA ILE A 98 4.79 6.06 -18.03
C ILE A 98 3.86 6.87 -17.12
N THR A 99 3.04 6.18 -16.32
CA THR A 99 2.22 6.80 -15.27
C THR A 99 2.19 5.87 -14.04
N ASP A 100 1.76 6.41 -12.90
CA ASP A 100 1.65 5.65 -11.64
C ASP A 100 0.46 4.68 -11.60
N LYS A 101 -0.36 4.67 -12.65
CA LYS A 101 -1.54 3.79 -12.70
C LYS A 101 -1.13 2.35 -12.95
N PRO A 102 -1.81 1.38 -12.32
CA PRO A 102 -1.63 -0.01 -12.68
C PRO A 102 -2.24 -0.25 -14.06
N TYR A 103 -1.45 -0.84 -14.96
CA TYR A 103 -1.92 -1.27 -16.28
C TYR A 103 -1.75 -2.77 -16.44
N LYS A 104 -2.70 -3.35 -17.18
CA LYS A 104 -2.72 -4.72 -17.63
C LYS A 104 -2.66 -4.76 -19.15
N TRP A 105 -1.88 -5.70 -19.70
CA TRP A 105 -1.78 -5.87 -21.14
C TRP A 105 -2.98 -6.65 -21.69
N ASN A 106 -3.76 -6.05 -22.57
CA ASN A 106 -4.81 -6.74 -23.31
C ASN A 106 -4.19 -7.35 -24.58
N LYS A 107 -3.92 -8.65 -24.56
CA LYS A 107 -3.34 -9.39 -25.70
C LYS A 107 -4.23 -9.39 -26.95
N LYS A 108 -5.55 -9.24 -26.81
CA LYS A 108 -6.50 -9.25 -27.94
C LYS A 108 -6.50 -7.91 -28.67
N GLU A 109 -6.68 -6.83 -27.91
CA GLU A 109 -6.72 -5.46 -28.43
C GLU A 109 -5.32 -4.89 -28.68
N LYS A 110 -4.27 -5.52 -28.13
CA LYS A 110 -2.86 -5.09 -28.21
C LYS A 110 -2.66 -3.71 -27.59
N GLU A 111 -3.36 -3.49 -26.49
CA GLU A 111 -3.42 -2.21 -25.78
C GLU A 111 -3.16 -2.39 -24.29
N TRP A 112 -2.63 -1.34 -23.67
CA TRP A 112 -2.52 -1.25 -22.22
C TRP A 112 -3.82 -0.69 -21.66
N GLU A 113 -4.49 -1.45 -20.81
CA GLU A 113 -5.72 -1.04 -20.13
C GLU A 113 -5.45 -0.80 -18.66
N ILE A 114 -6.17 0.14 -18.05
CA ILE A 114 -6.03 0.39 -16.61
C ILE A 114 -6.56 -0.83 -15.86
N ASP A 115 -5.74 -1.38 -14.98
CA ASP A 115 -6.12 -2.50 -14.14
C ASP A 115 -6.94 -1.97 -12.95
N THR A 116 -8.25 -1.84 -13.17
CA THR A 116 -9.17 -1.30 -12.15
C THR A 116 -9.27 -2.17 -10.90
N GLU A 117 -8.99 -3.47 -10.99
CA GLU A 117 -8.95 -4.36 -9.82
C GLU A 117 -7.70 -4.05 -8.99
N ARG A 118 -6.54 -4.00 -9.63
CA ARG A 118 -5.28 -3.65 -8.97
C ARG A 118 -5.30 -2.24 -8.39
N GLU A 119 -5.95 -1.29 -9.05
CA GLU A 119 -6.11 0.08 -8.53
C GLU A 119 -6.90 0.10 -7.22
N LYS A 120 -7.99 -0.66 -7.13
CA LYS A 120 -8.77 -0.80 -5.89
C LYS A 120 -7.98 -1.51 -4.78
N GLU A 121 -7.20 -2.53 -5.13
CA GLU A 121 -6.33 -3.21 -4.16
C GLU A 121 -5.29 -2.24 -3.58
N LEU A 122 -4.62 -1.46 -4.41
CA LEU A 122 -3.63 -0.47 -3.98
C LEU A 122 -4.27 0.61 -3.09
N GLN A 123 -5.46 1.09 -3.46
CA GLN A 123 -6.22 2.03 -2.62
C GLN A 123 -6.53 1.41 -1.25
N LYS A 124 -6.98 0.16 -1.23
CA LYS A 124 -7.28 -0.56 0.01
C LYS A 124 -6.03 -0.81 0.85
N GLU A 125 -4.92 -1.20 0.24
CA GLU A 125 -3.63 -1.39 0.92
C GLU A 125 -3.16 -0.08 1.56
N GLU A 126 -3.33 1.03 0.87
CA GLU A 126 -3.00 2.35 1.39
C GLU A 126 -3.93 2.76 2.54
N GLU A 127 -5.25 2.58 2.40
CA GLU A 127 -6.21 2.77 3.49
C GLU A 127 -5.87 1.90 4.72
N GLU A 128 -5.54 0.63 4.52
CA GLU A 128 -5.14 -0.27 5.60
C GLU A 128 -3.85 0.18 6.27
N LYS A 129 -2.86 0.65 5.50
CA LYS A 129 -1.61 1.18 6.04
C LYS A 129 -1.87 2.41 6.90
N ILE A 130 -2.74 3.30 6.43
CA ILE A 130 -3.17 4.48 7.18
C ILE A 130 -3.79 4.06 8.52
N VAL A 131 -4.73 3.12 8.49
CA VAL A 131 -5.37 2.62 9.72
C VAL A 131 -4.35 1.99 10.67
N ARG A 132 -3.36 1.25 10.15
CA ARG A 132 -2.34 0.58 10.98
C ARG A 132 -1.31 1.53 11.59
N GLU A 133 -0.92 2.59 10.90
CA GLU A 133 0.18 3.45 11.35
C GLU A 133 -0.31 4.77 11.97
N TYR A 134 -1.34 5.38 11.39
CA TYR A 134 -1.79 6.73 11.77
C TYR A 134 -2.81 6.71 12.92
N PHE A 135 -3.79 5.79 12.90
CA PHE A 135 -4.83 5.77 13.94
C PHE A 135 -4.27 5.47 15.34
N PRO A 136 -3.33 4.52 15.52
CA PRO A 136 -2.72 4.27 16.83
C PRO A 136 -1.98 5.48 17.38
N THR A 137 -1.37 6.29 16.50
CA THR A 137 -0.72 7.54 16.92
C THR A 137 -1.74 8.54 17.48
N ILE A 138 -2.89 8.68 16.82
CA ILE A 138 -3.98 9.53 17.32
C ILE A 138 -4.54 8.99 18.64
N ASP A 139 -4.76 7.68 18.73
CA ASP A 139 -5.30 7.03 19.94
C ASP A 139 -4.35 7.20 21.13
N MET A 140 -3.04 7.04 20.91
CA MET A 140 -2.04 7.30 21.94
C MET A 140 -2.06 8.76 22.41
N LEU A 141 -2.11 9.73 21.48
CA LEU A 141 -2.18 11.16 21.83
C LEU A 141 -3.48 11.49 22.58
N LYS A 142 -4.59 10.88 22.21
CA LYS A 142 -5.88 11.02 22.89
C LYS A 142 -5.78 10.55 24.34
N GLU A 143 -5.27 9.33 24.57
CA GLU A 143 -5.11 8.77 25.92
C GLU A 143 -4.16 9.60 26.77
N GLU A 144 -3.08 10.11 26.19
CA GLU A 144 -2.15 11.02 26.86
C GLU A 144 -2.86 12.33 27.28
N ILE A 145 -3.65 12.94 26.40
CA ILE A 145 -4.37 14.18 26.69
C ILE A 145 -5.47 13.97 27.75
N LEU A 146 -6.18 12.84 27.72
CA LEU A 146 -7.17 12.51 28.75
C LEU A 146 -6.52 12.20 30.10
N SER A 147 -5.34 11.57 30.08
CA SER A 147 -4.55 11.28 31.28
C SER A 147 -3.94 12.53 31.89
N ASP A 148 -3.46 13.46 31.07
CA ASP A 148 -3.07 14.79 31.52
C ASP A 148 -4.28 15.56 32.04
N GLY A 149 -5.40 15.50 31.34
CA GLY A 149 -6.64 16.15 31.73
C GLY A 149 -6.56 17.69 31.66
N PHE A 150 -7.31 18.36 32.54
CA PHE A 150 -7.40 19.83 32.57
C PHE A 150 -7.15 20.39 33.97
N GLU A 151 -6.86 21.69 34.05
CA GLU A 151 -6.69 22.39 35.32
C GLU A 151 -8.05 22.84 35.88
N TYR A 152 -8.32 22.50 37.13
CA TYR A 152 -9.51 22.86 37.87
C TYR A 152 -9.12 23.34 39.27
N GLN A 153 -9.33 24.63 39.54
CA GLN A 153 -9.08 25.23 40.87
C GLN A 153 -7.66 24.95 41.43
N GLY A 154 -6.64 24.92 40.56
CA GLY A 154 -5.25 24.62 40.95
C GLY A 154 -4.91 23.12 40.99
N HIS A 155 -5.89 22.25 40.75
CA HIS A 155 -5.70 20.80 40.66
C HIS A 155 -5.72 20.32 39.22
N ARG A 156 -5.07 19.20 38.94
CA ARG A 156 -5.08 18.57 37.61
C ARG A 156 -6.09 17.42 37.59
N GLN A 157 -7.26 17.64 36.98
CA GLN A 157 -8.30 16.62 36.84
C GLN A 157 -8.06 15.77 35.59
N ARG A 158 -7.81 14.48 35.80
CA ARG A 158 -7.77 13.46 34.74
C ARG A 158 -9.17 13.22 34.18
N CYS A 159 -9.28 12.95 32.88
CA CYS A 159 -10.56 12.78 32.20
C CYS A 159 -10.63 11.48 31.40
N ARG A 160 -9.98 10.40 31.84
CA ARG A 160 -10.19 9.10 31.19
C ARG A 160 -11.65 8.68 31.42
N GLU A 161 -12.17 7.76 30.60
CA GLU A 161 -13.55 7.28 30.73
C GLU A 161 -13.92 6.88 32.16
N LYS A 162 -13.03 6.14 32.83
CA LYS A 162 -13.20 5.75 34.23
C LYS A 162 -13.30 6.93 35.20
N ASP A 163 -12.56 8.02 34.95
CA ASP A 163 -12.57 9.20 35.81
C ASP A 163 -13.90 9.96 35.61
N MET A 164 -14.40 10.06 34.37
CA MET A 164 -15.71 10.66 34.08
C MET A 164 -16.88 9.86 34.69
N ILE A 165 -16.81 8.52 34.62
CA ILE A 165 -17.79 7.64 35.27
C ILE A 165 -17.74 7.83 36.79
N PHE A 166 -16.55 7.95 37.36
CA PHE A 166 -16.37 8.14 38.81
C PHE A 166 -16.93 9.48 39.29
N ILE A 167 -16.80 10.56 38.51
CA ILE A 167 -17.47 11.85 38.82
C ILE A 167 -18.99 11.64 38.86
N ALA A 168 -19.56 11.03 37.81
CA ALA A 168 -21.00 10.84 37.70
C ALA A 168 -21.57 9.95 38.82
N SER A 169 -20.90 8.84 39.14
CA SER A 169 -21.34 7.92 40.20
C SER A 169 -21.24 8.56 41.59
N SER A 170 -20.20 9.37 41.83
CA SER A 170 -20.02 10.11 43.07
C SER A 170 -21.14 11.12 43.31
N ILE A 171 -21.51 11.88 42.27
CA ILE A 171 -22.65 12.81 42.32
C ILE A 171 -23.94 12.05 42.66
N MET A 172 -24.23 10.97 41.93
CA MET A 172 -25.45 10.18 42.16
C MET A 172 -25.53 9.60 43.58
N SER A 173 -24.39 9.11 44.11
CA SER A 173 -24.32 8.57 45.46
C SER A 173 -24.61 9.62 46.52
N LEU A 174 -23.99 10.80 46.41
CA LEU A 174 -24.18 11.89 47.36
C LEU A 174 -25.60 12.48 47.28
N GLU A 175 -26.15 12.66 46.07
CA GLU A 175 -27.53 13.12 45.90
C GLU A 175 -28.55 12.15 46.49
N SER A 176 -28.28 10.84 46.39
CA SER A 176 -29.12 9.81 46.99
C SER A 176 -29.04 9.85 48.51
N ALA A 177 -27.84 10.05 49.08
CA ALA A 177 -27.67 10.22 50.53
C ALA A 177 -28.40 11.46 51.06
N GLU A 178 -28.35 12.57 50.33
CA GLU A 178 -29.07 13.79 50.67
C GLU A 178 -30.60 13.59 50.61
N LYS A 179 -31.11 12.96 49.55
CA LYS A 179 -32.56 12.71 49.39
C LYS A 179 -33.12 11.71 50.40
N MET A 180 -32.37 10.65 50.71
CA MET A 180 -32.84 9.58 51.60
C MET A 180 -32.65 9.90 53.09
N PHE A 181 -31.55 10.57 53.43
CA PHE A 181 -31.13 10.74 54.83
C PHE A 181 -30.97 12.21 55.25
N GLY A 182 -31.16 13.18 54.34
CA GLY A 182 -30.94 14.61 54.61
C GLY A 182 -29.48 14.97 54.87
N ARG A 183 -28.54 14.08 54.53
CA ARG A 183 -27.11 14.26 54.81
C ARG A 183 -26.40 14.92 53.64
N LYS A 184 -25.68 16.01 53.93
CA LYS A 184 -24.80 16.69 52.97
C LYS A 184 -23.37 16.20 53.13
N ASP A 185 -23.17 14.93 52.83
CA ASP A 185 -21.87 14.29 52.97
C ASP A 185 -20.89 14.81 51.90
N LYS A 186 -19.60 14.75 52.22
CA LYS A 186 -18.50 15.03 51.30
C LYS A 186 -17.72 13.74 51.05
N ILE A 187 -17.10 13.64 49.88
CA ILE A 187 -16.15 12.57 49.55
C ILE A 187 -14.73 13.12 49.46
N LYS A 188 -13.76 12.29 49.84
CA LYS A 188 -12.35 12.52 49.52
C LYS A 188 -12.11 12.27 48.04
N TRP A 189 -12.19 13.33 47.25
CA TRP A 189 -11.93 13.29 45.82
C TRP A 189 -10.42 13.28 45.56
N ALA A 190 -9.96 12.38 44.70
CA ALA A 190 -8.56 12.26 44.32
C ALA A 190 -8.34 12.78 42.89
N PHE A 191 -7.71 13.95 42.73
CA PHE A 191 -7.33 14.46 41.42
C PHE A 191 -6.17 13.63 40.84
N ASN A 192 -5.18 13.34 41.69
CA ASN A 192 -4.10 12.41 41.45
C ASN A 192 -3.74 11.65 42.75
N ASP A 193 -2.73 10.78 42.70
CA ASP A 193 -2.41 9.86 43.79
C ASP A 193 -1.86 10.57 45.05
N TYR A 194 -1.55 11.87 44.96
CA TYR A 194 -1.04 12.69 46.06
C TYR A 194 -1.88 13.96 46.31
N ASP A 195 -3.00 14.12 45.62
CA ASP A 195 -3.80 15.35 45.62
C ASP A 195 -5.28 15.05 45.87
N TYR A 196 -5.72 15.37 47.08
CA TYR A 196 -7.04 15.04 47.59
C TYR A 196 -7.76 16.26 48.14
N VAL A 197 -9.04 16.38 47.82
CA VAL A 197 -9.91 17.45 48.32
C VAL A 197 -11.26 16.89 48.71
N ASP A 198 -11.81 17.38 49.83
CA ASP A 198 -13.17 17.01 50.24
C ASP A 198 -14.21 17.78 49.41
N LEU A 199 -14.86 17.08 48.48
CA LEU A 199 -15.89 17.64 47.58
C LEU A 199 -17.28 17.12 47.94
N GLY A 200 -18.26 18.02 47.94
CA GLY A 200 -19.69 17.73 47.99
C GLY A 200 -20.33 17.72 46.60
N VAL A 201 -21.66 17.56 46.56
CA VAL A 201 -22.45 17.44 45.32
C VAL A 201 -22.23 18.61 44.35
N GLU A 202 -22.33 19.86 44.83
CA GLU A 202 -22.27 21.05 43.96
C GLU A 202 -20.87 21.28 43.37
N GLU A 203 -19.82 20.97 44.14
CA GLU A 203 -18.43 21.06 43.68
C GLU A 203 -18.16 20.00 42.59
N LEU A 204 -18.66 18.76 42.79
CA LEU A 204 -18.56 17.70 41.79
C LEU A 204 -19.38 17.99 40.53
N LYS A 205 -20.57 18.57 40.64
CA LYS A 205 -21.37 19.02 39.48
C LYS A 205 -20.63 20.08 38.67
N THR A 206 -20.00 21.04 39.34
CA THR A 206 -19.18 22.06 38.68
C THR A 206 -17.99 21.43 37.96
N LEU A 207 -17.31 20.49 38.61
CA LEU A 207 -16.23 19.71 38.00
C LEU A 207 -16.71 18.94 36.76
N GLN A 208 -17.87 18.28 36.84
CA GLN A 208 -18.47 17.56 35.71
C GLN A 208 -18.83 18.48 34.54
N LEU A 209 -19.37 19.67 34.84
CA LEU A 209 -19.79 20.66 33.85
C LEU A 209 -18.60 21.19 33.03
N VAL A 210 -17.41 21.28 33.64
CA VAL A 210 -16.17 21.67 32.94
C VAL A 210 -15.50 20.46 32.27
N GLY A 211 -15.52 19.29 32.91
CA GLY A 211 -14.87 18.08 32.39
C GLY A 211 -15.57 17.47 31.17
N THR A 212 -16.91 17.49 31.13
CA THR A 212 -17.68 16.87 30.04
C THR A 212 -17.39 17.52 28.68
N PRO A 213 -17.39 18.87 28.54
CA PRO A 213 -17.02 19.50 27.28
C PRO A 213 -15.58 19.23 26.88
N PHE A 214 -14.63 19.19 27.83
CA PHE A 214 -13.24 18.85 27.52
C PHE A 214 -13.13 17.42 26.95
N PHE A 215 -13.73 16.44 27.62
CA PHE A 215 -13.79 15.06 27.18
C PHE A 215 -14.41 14.94 25.77
N GLN A 216 -15.56 15.56 25.54
CA GLN A 216 -16.23 15.56 24.24
C GLN A 216 -15.38 16.19 23.13
N LYS A 217 -14.66 17.30 23.42
CA LYS A 217 -13.74 17.93 22.46
C LYS A 217 -12.62 16.98 22.07
N VAL A 218 -12.04 16.26 23.03
CA VAL A 218 -10.95 15.32 22.76
C VAL A 218 -11.40 14.25 21.74
N TYR A 219 -12.56 13.63 21.93
CA TYR A 219 -13.10 12.66 20.97
C TYR A 219 -13.51 13.29 19.63
N ALA A 220 -13.98 14.54 19.64
CA ALA A 220 -14.26 15.26 18.41
C ALA A 220 -12.98 15.52 17.58
N VAL A 221 -11.87 15.88 18.23
CA VAL A 221 -10.56 16.03 17.57
C VAL A 221 -10.11 14.70 16.97
N GLU A 222 -10.20 13.60 17.72
CA GLU A 222 -9.86 12.26 17.21
C GLU A 222 -10.60 11.97 15.91
N LYS A 223 -11.93 12.17 15.92
CA LYS A 223 -12.77 11.94 14.74
C LYS A 223 -12.36 12.82 13.55
N ILE A 224 -12.08 14.10 13.79
CA ILE A 224 -11.62 15.04 12.75
C ILE A 224 -10.27 14.60 12.17
N LEU A 225 -9.36 14.13 13.03
CA LEU A 225 -8.03 13.71 12.61
C LEU A 225 -8.05 12.40 11.82
N LYS A 226 -8.86 11.43 12.25
CA LYS A 226 -9.04 10.13 11.56
C LYS A 226 -9.75 10.29 10.21
N ALA A 227 -10.53 11.35 10.01
CA ALA A 227 -11.19 11.67 8.75
C ALA A 227 -10.32 12.45 7.76
N LYS A 228 -9.15 12.96 8.18
CA LYS A 228 -8.23 13.72 7.33
C LYS A 228 -7.17 12.82 6.70
N ILE A 229 -6.59 13.30 5.59
CA ILE A 229 -5.40 12.70 5.01
C ILE A 229 -4.30 12.65 6.07
N PRO A 230 -3.65 11.49 6.30
CA PRO A 230 -2.64 11.34 7.34
C PRO A 230 -1.48 12.29 7.17
N PHE A 231 -1.01 12.81 8.29
CA PHE A 231 0.17 13.65 8.37
C PHE A 231 0.86 13.41 9.71
N LYS A 232 2.13 13.82 9.80
CA LYS A 232 2.87 13.73 11.06
C LYS A 232 2.23 14.69 12.08
N ILE A 233 1.51 14.12 13.04
CA ILE A 233 0.84 14.87 14.09
C ILE A 233 1.62 14.78 15.41
N THR A 234 1.65 15.89 16.14
CA THR A 234 2.18 15.96 17.51
C THR A 234 1.09 16.30 18.51
N LYS A 235 1.37 16.10 19.81
CA LYS A 235 0.49 16.53 20.91
C LYS A 235 0.14 18.02 20.82
N SER A 236 1.12 18.87 20.47
CA SER A 236 0.88 20.31 20.30
C SER A 236 -0.16 20.59 19.21
N ASP A 237 -0.11 19.86 18.11
CA ASP A 237 -1.05 20.04 17.00
C ASP A 237 -2.45 19.55 17.37
N TYR A 238 -2.54 18.45 18.11
CA TYR A 238 -3.80 17.98 18.68
C TYR A 238 -4.44 19.05 19.58
N LEU A 239 -3.66 19.61 20.51
CA LEU A 239 -4.12 20.66 21.42
C LEU A 239 -4.53 21.95 20.69
N LYS A 240 -3.83 22.33 19.60
CA LYS A 240 -4.24 23.47 18.76
C LYS A 240 -5.61 23.25 18.14
N ILE A 241 -5.92 22.04 17.69
CA ILE A 241 -7.25 21.72 17.13
C ILE A 241 -8.28 21.71 18.26
N LEU A 242 -7.97 21.08 19.39
CA LEU A 242 -8.84 21.04 20.57
C LEU A 242 -9.28 22.43 21.02
N ASN A 243 -8.34 23.38 21.09
CA ASN A 243 -8.61 24.76 21.49
C ASN A 243 -9.43 25.54 20.45
N LYS A 244 -9.40 25.13 19.17
CA LYS A 244 -10.23 25.72 18.11
C LYS A 244 -11.65 25.16 18.09
N ILE A 245 -11.89 23.97 18.63
CA ILE A 245 -13.23 23.41 18.71
C ILE A 245 -14.04 24.22 19.74
N LYS A 246 -14.94 25.04 19.21
CA LYS A 246 -16.07 25.57 19.96
C LYS A 246 -17.15 24.49 19.93
N LEU A 247 -17.32 23.77 21.04
CA LEU A 247 -18.58 23.04 21.23
C LEU A 247 -19.68 24.10 21.32
N GLN A 248 -20.78 23.90 20.61
CA GLN A 248 -22.05 24.54 20.94
C GLN A 248 -22.55 23.93 22.26
N THR A 249 -21.80 24.12 23.33
CA THR A 249 -22.31 23.91 24.67
C THR A 249 -23.12 25.14 25.03
N GLU A 250 -24.33 24.89 25.51
CA GLU A 250 -25.39 25.83 25.86
C GLU A 250 -25.03 26.79 27.01
N MET A 251 -23.80 27.30 27.06
CA MET A 251 -23.40 28.35 28.01
C MET A 251 -24.08 29.68 27.70
N LYS A 252 -24.56 29.89 26.47
CA LYS A 252 -25.40 31.06 26.14
C LYS A 252 -26.79 31.03 26.80
N LYS A 253 -27.27 29.89 27.32
CA LYS A 253 -28.57 29.83 28.00
C LYS A 253 -28.47 29.90 29.53
N ILE A 254 -27.29 29.72 30.12
CA ILE A 254 -27.12 29.76 31.59
C ILE A 254 -26.81 31.17 32.10
N GLU A 255 -26.18 32.03 31.29
CA GLU A 255 -25.99 33.46 31.63
C GLU A 255 -27.25 34.30 31.42
N GLU A 256 -28.17 33.90 30.52
CA GLU A 256 -29.46 34.59 30.34
C GLU A 256 -30.45 34.23 31.48
N ILE A 257 -30.42 33.02 32.03
CA ILE A 257 -31.32 32.61 33.13
C ILE A 257 -30.90 33.19 34.49
N LYS A 258 -29.64 33.60 34.68
CA LYS A 258 -29.17 34.28 35.90
C LYS A 258 -29.48 35.78 35.95
N ASN A 259 -29.90 36.38 34.83
CA ASN A 259 -30.28 37.79 34.77
C ASN A 259 -31.80 38.01 34.80
N ASP A 260 -32.60 36.93 34.83
CA ASP A 260 -34.07 36.96 34.88
C ASP A 260 -34.65 36.31 36.17
N LEU A 261 -33.85 36.17 37.23
CA LEU A 261 -34.26 35.82 38.61
C LEU A 261 -33.70 36.84 39.60
#